data_AF-A0A849HLQ4-F1
#
_entry.id   AF-A0A849HLQ4-F1
#
_cell.length_a   1.000
_cell.length_b   1.000
_cell.length_c   1.000
_cell.angle_alpha   90.00
_cell.angle_beta   90.00
_cell.angle_gamma   90.00
#
_symmetry.space_group_name_H-M   'P 1'
#
loop_
_entity.id
_entity.type
_entity.pdbx_description
1 polymer ?
#
loop_
_entity_poly.entity_id
_entity_poly.type
_entity_poly.pdbx_seq_one_letter_code
_entity_poly.pdbx_strand_id
1 'polypeptide(L)'
;MMYPLLFLLAAALNIVAGAHQWPGVLAGSLNDPDSYMRLLRLEDGIRAGHLVITVARDDSGAGVMVEWSRLLDMVLWLLAAPFAPFLGWHRALYVAGVALGPLGGTA
;
A
#
# COMPACT_ATOMS: atom_id res chain seq x y z
N MET A 1 -14.12 -22.71 9.36
CA MET A 1 -12.70 -22.65 9.78
C MET A 1 -11.71 -22.93 8.66
N MET A 2 -12.08 -23.61 7.56
CA MET A 2 -11.15 -23.93 6.46
C MET A 2 -10.77 -22.73 5.57
N TYR A 3 -11.72 -21.84 5.27
CA TYR A 3 -11.49 -20.65 4.42
C TYR A 3 -10.44 -19.65 4.93
N PRO A 4 -10.41 -19.25 6.22
CA PRO A 4 -9.36 -18.35 6.69
C PRO A 4 -7.97 -19.01 6.65
N LEU A 5 -7.90 -20.32 6.85
CA LEU A 5 -6.64 -21.07 6.77
C LEU A 5 -6.10 -21.07 5.33
N LEU A 6 -6.95 -21.33 4.35
CA LEU A 6 -6.58 -21.30 2.93
C LEU A 6 -6.20 -19.89 2.48
N PHE A 7 -6.88 -18.86 2.97
CA PHE A 7 -6.54 -17.46 2.72
C PHE A 7 -5.15 -17.11 3.28
N LEU A 8 -4.87 -17.46 4.54
CA LEU A 8 -3.57 -17.22 5.16
C LEU A 8 -2.45 -17.99 4.45
N LEU A 9 -2.73 -19.24 4.04
CA LEU A 9 -1.79 -20.05 3.26
C LEU A 9 -1.49 -19.41 1.90
N ALA A 10 -2.51 -18.96 1.17
CA ALA A 10 -2.34 -18.29 -0.12
C ALA A 10 -1.59 -16.95 0.02
N ALA A 11 -1.87 -16.19 1.10
CA ALA A 11 -1.14 -14.97 1.42
C ALA A 11 0.34 -15.26 1.73
N ALA A 12 0.62 -16.28 2.55
CA ALA A 12 1.99 -16.70 2.88
C ALA A 12 2.76 -17.17 1.64
N LEU A 13 2.12 -17.96 0.76
CA LEU A 13 2.73 -18.40 -0.48
C LEU A 13 3.03 -17.24 -1.44
N ASN A 14 2.13 -16.24 -1.54
CA ASN A 14 2.40 -15.03 -2.32
C ASN A 14 3.59 -14.22 -1.75
N ILE A 15 3.68 -14.10 -0.42
CA ILE A 15 4.80 -13.42 0.25
C ILE A 15 6.13 -14.13 -0.07
N VAL A 16 6.15 -15.46 0.03
CA VAL A 16 7.36 -16.26 -0.25
C VAL A 16 7.73 -16.21 -1.74
N ALA A 17 6.76 -16.34 -2.64
CA ALA A 17 7.00 -16.26 -4.08
C ALA A 17 7.51 -14.88 -4.50
N GLY A 18 6.99 -13.81 -3.87
CA GLY A 18 7.43 -12.43 -4.11
C GLY A 18 8.73 -12.03 -3.42
N ALA A 19 9.27 -12.85 -2.51
CA ALA A 19 10.44 -12.50 -1.69
C ALA A 19 11.69 -12.15 -2.51
N HIS A 20 11.86 -12.76 -3.70
CA HIS A 20 12.97 -12.45 -4.61
C HIS A 20 12.89 -11.05 -5.23
N GLN A 21 11.71 -10.43 -5.26
CA GLN A 21 11.51 -9.07 -5.77
C GLN A 21 11.73 -8.01 -4.69
N TRP A 22 11.76 -8.41 -3.41
CA TRP A 22 11.90 -7.50 -2.27
C TRP A 22 13.16 -6.63 -2.32
N PRO A 23 14.34 -7.07 -2.79
CA PRO A 23 15.51 -6.20 -2.88
C PRO A 23 15.30 -4.98 -3.78
N GLY A 24 14.65 -5.15 -4.94
CA GLY A 24 14.30 -4.03 -5.84
C GLY A 24 13.21 -3.15 -5.25
N VAL A 25 12.31 -3.75 -4.47
CA VAL A 25 11.22 -3.02 -3.83
C VAL A 25 11.67 -2.25 -2.58
N LEU A 26 12.65 -2.76 -1.83
CA LEU A 26 13.33 -2.07 -0.73
C LEU A 26 14.30 -0.98 -1.23
N ALA A 27 14.65 -0.99 -2.52
CA ALA A 27 15.48 0.02 -3.17
C ALA A 27 14.74 1.34 -3.47
N GLY A 28 13.45 1.46 -3.12
CA GLY A 28 12.76 2.75 -3.02
C GLY A 28 11.77 3.08 -4.14
N SER A 29 11.48 2.18 -5.08
CA SER A 29 10.43 2.41 -6.09
C SER A 29 9.15 1.66 -5.74
N LEU A 30 8.07 2.40 -5.44
CA LEU A 30 6.74 1.90 -5.79
C LEU A 30 6.69 1.81 -7.32
N ASN A 31 6.22 0.68 -7.84
CA ASN A 31 6.37 0.33 -9.26
C ASN A 31 5.63 1.28 -10.22
N ASP A 32 4.73 2.11 -9.69
CA ASP A 32 3.89 3.01 -10.48
C ASP A 32 3.57 4.32 -9.69
N PRO A 33 3.52 5.49 -10.37
CA PRO A 33 3.16 6.77 -9.75
C PRO A 33 1.82 6.76 -9.00
N ASP A 34 0.81 6.02 -9.46
CA ASP A 34 -0.49 5.95 -8.78
C ASP A 34 -0.37 5.23 -7.44
N SER A 35 0.50 4.23 -7.35
CA SER A 35 0.78 3.52 -6.10
C SER A 35 1.42 4.46 -5.08
N TYR A 36 2.33 5.32 -5.53
CA TYR A 36 2.96 6.33 -4.67
C TYR A 36 1.96 7.42 -4.26
N MET A 37 1.12 7.92 -5.17
CA MET A 37 0.07 8.88 -4.84
C MET A 37 -0.97 8.31 -3.88
N ARG A 38 -1.31 7.01 -3.99
CA ARG A 38 -2.18 6.33 -3.03
C ARG A 38 -1.56 6.25 -1.64
N LEU A 39 -0.27 5.98 -1.55
CA LEU A 39 0.46 6.00 -0.27
C LEU A 39 0.36 7.37 0.39
N LEU A 40 0.64 8.44 -0.35
CA LEU A 40 0.56 9.81 0.17
C LEU A 40 -0.85 10.16 0.65
N ARG A 41 -1.87 9.80 -0.13
CA ARG A 41 -3.28 10.01 0.27
C ARG A 41 -3.66 9.26 1.54
N LEU A 42 -3.17 8.03 1.71
CA LEU A 42 -3.40 7.25 2.93
C LEU A 42 -2.70 7.89 4.13
N GLU A 43 -1.47 8.37 3.94
CA GLU A 43 -0.72 9.10 4.96
C GLU A 43 -1.45 10.39 5.39
N ASP A 44 -1.96 11.16 4.43
CA ASP A 44 -2.75 12.36 4.70
C ASP A 44 -4.05 12.03 5.44
N GLY A 45 -4.73 10.93 5.06
CA GLY A 45 -5.92 10.47 5.77
C GLY A 45 -5.65 10.04 7.21
N ILE A 46 -4.52 9.39 7.47
CA ILE A 46 -4.10 9.04 8.83
C ILE A 46 -3.84 10.30 9.65
N ARG A 47 -3.15 11.30 9.08
CA ARG A 47 -2.87 12.59 9.75
C ARG A 47 -4.16 13.37 10.01
N ALA A 48 -5.11 13.32 9.10
CA ALA A 48 -6.42 13.97 9.21
C ALA A 48 -7.42 13.21 10.11
N GLY A 49 -7.11 11.98 10.50
CA GLY A 49 -7.99 11.11 11.29
C GLY A 49 -9.21 10.56 10.53
N HIS A 50 -9.26 10.71 9.21
CA HIS A 50 -10.36 10.22 8.37
C HIS A 50 -9.90 9.91 6.95
N LEU A 51 -10.67 9.12 6.21
CA LEU A 51 -10.35 8.79 4.82
C LEU A 51 -10.43 10.02 3.93
N VAL A 52 -9.32 10.36 3.28
CA VAL A 52 -9.26 11.42 2.28
C VAL A 52 -9.50 10.84 0.89
N ILE A 53 -10.20 11.60 0.05
CA ILE A 53 -10.65 11.16 -1.29
C ILE A 53 -10.03 12.01 -2.41
N THR A 54 -9.30 13.05 -2.01
CA THR A 54 -8.65 14.03 -2.87
C THR A 54 -7.14 13.92 -2.76
N VAL A 55 -6.43 14.19 -3.86
CA VAL A 55 -4.97 14.29 -3.90
C VAL A 55 -4.58 15.68 -4.40
N ALA A 56 -3.65 16.34 -3.71
CA ALA A 56 -3.36 17.77 -3.90
C ALA A 56 -2.25 18.09 -4.92
N ARG A 57 -1.89 17.17 -5.83
CA ARG A 57 -0.64 17.27 -6.61
C ARG A 57 -0.70 16.76 -8.05
N ASP A 58 -1.74 17.11 -8.80
CA ASP A 58 -1.71 16.95 -10.27
C ASP A 58 -1.08 18.15 -11.00
N ASP A 59 -0.42 19.05 -10.27
CA ASP A 59 0.21 20.30 -10.76
C ASP A 59 -0.80 21.34 -11.31
N SER A 60 -2.11 21.12 -11.15
CA SER A 60 -3.16 22.05 -11.57
C SER A 60 -3.50 23.12 -10.53
N GLY A 61 -3.02 22.96 -9.29
CA GLY A 61 -3.44 23.78 -8.15
C GLY A 61 -4.82 23.42 -7.58
N ALA A 62 -5.54 22.47 -8.19
CA ALA A 62 -6.79 21.92 -7.68
C ALA A 62 -6.57 20.53 -7.03
N GLY A 63 -7.44 20.18 -6.07
CA GLY A 63 -7.47 18.81 -5.55
C GLY A 63 -8.19 17.89 -6.54
N VAL A 64 -7.56 16.80 -6.96
CA VAL A 64 -8.20 15.80 -7.82
C VAL A 64 -8.88 14.77 -6.95
N MET A 65 -10.17 14.55 -7.17
CA MET A 65 -10.89 13.44 -6.53
C MET A 65 -10.56 12.15 -7.26
N VAL A 66 -10.15 11.13 -6.50
CA VAL A 66 -9.74 9.84 -7.06
C VAL A 66 -10.57 8.71 -6.45
N GLU A 67 -11.22 7.92 -7.31
CA GLU A 67 -12.15 6.85 -6.94
C GLU A 67 -11.47 5.48 -6.68
N TRP A 68 -10.33 5.49 -6.00
CA TRP A 68 -9.62 4.24 -5.70
C TRP A 68 -10.38 3.32 -4.72
N SER A 69 -10.11 2.01 -4.86
CA SER A 69 -10.73 0.94 -4.07
C SER A 69 -10.49 1.10 -2.57
N ARG A 70 -11.59 1.28 -1.82
CA ARG A 70 -11.57 1.38 -0.35
C ARG A 70 -11.15 0.09 0.33
N LEU A 71 -11.45 -1.04 -0.29
CA LEU A 71 -11.06 -2.34 0.23
C LEU A 71 -9.54 -2.48 0.24
N LEU A 72 -8.88 -2.09 -0.86
CA LEU A 72 -7.44 -2.14 -0.96
C LEU A 72 -6.77 -1.17 0.03
N ASP A 73 -7.33 0.03 0.19
CA ASP A 73 -6.89 1.00 1.21
C ASP A 73 -6.94 0.41 2.62
N MET A 74 -8.02 -0.29 2.96
CA MET A 74 -8.17 -0.96 4.26
C MET A 74 -7.15 -2.08 4.46
N VAL A 75 -6.89 -2.89 3.43
CA VAL A 75 -5.87 -3.95 3.52
C VAL A 75 -4.47 -3.34 3.69
N LEU A 76 -4.13 -2.28 2.94
CA LEU A 76 -2.87 -1.55 3.09
C LEU A 76 -2.73 -1.00 4.51
N TRP A 77 -3.78 -0.37 5.03
CA TRP A 77 -3.78 0.17 6.38
C TRP A 77 -3.62 -0.93 7.44
N LEU A 78 -4.34 -2.05 7.31
CA LEU A 78 -4.25 -3.19 8.23
C LEU A 78 -2.87 -3.85 8.22
N LEU A 79 -2.24 -3.95 7.05
CA LEU A 79 -0.87 -4.46 6.92
C LEU A 79 0.15 -3.48 7.51
N ALA A 80 -0.06 -2.17 7.36
CA ALA A 80 0.86 -1.15 7.87
C ALA A 80 0.72 -0.91 9.38
N ALA A 81 -0.49 -0.96 9.93
CA ALA A 81 -0.80 -0.65 11.33
C ALA A 81 0.12 -1.32 12.38
N PRO A 82 0.45 -2.63 12.30
CA PRO A 82 1.35 -3.25 13.29
C PRO A 82 2.79 -2.75 13.20
N PHE A 83 3.23 -2.24 12.05
CA PHE A 83 4.59 -1.73 11.85
C PHE A 83 4.72 -0.22 12.09
N ALA A 84 3.60 0.50 12.08
CA ALA A 84 3.54 1.95 12.29
C ALA A 84 4.28 2.45 13.55
N PRO A 85 4.16 1.81 14.75
CA PRO A 85 4.87 2.30 15.93
C PRO A 85 6.39 2.13 15.87
N PHE A 86 6.91 1.27 14.99
CA PHE A 86 8.35 1.00 14.87
C PHE A 86 9.01 1.73 13.70
N LEU A 87 8.29 1.85 12.57
CA LEU A 87 8.84 2.38 11.31
C LEU A 87 8.32 3.80 10.99
N GLY A 88 7.26 4.25 11.67
CA GLY A 88 6.45 5.39 11.25
C GLY A 88 5.49 5.03 10.11
N TRP A 89 4.40 5.79 10.00
CA TRP A 89 3.32 5.51 9.04
C TRP A 89 3.78 5.46 7.59
N HIS A 90 4.64 6.40 7.17
CA HIS A 90 5.15 6.45 5.79
C HIS A 90 5.85 5.14 5.39
N ARG A 91 6.84 4.70 6.19
CA ARG A 91 7.59 3.47 5.91
C ARG A 91 6.74 2.22 6.08
N ALA A 92 5.81 2.21 7.03
CA ALA A 92 4.89 1.09 7.23
C ALA A 92 3.93 0.92 6.03
N LEU A 93 3.36 2.02 5.53
CA LEU A 93 2.54 2.02 4.32
C LEU A 93 3.35 1.66 3.08
N TYR A 94 4.59 2.12 2.99
CA TYR A 94 5.51 1.71 1.93
C TYR A 94 5.67 0.20 1.94
N VAL A 95 6.10 -0.40 3.05
CA VAL A 95 6.27 -1.85 3.18
C VAL A 95 4.97 -2.62 2.90
N ALA A 96 3.81 -2.10 3.30
CA ALA A 96 2.51 -2.70 2.99
C ALA A 96 2.18 -2.63 1.48
N GLY A 97 2.41 -1.49 0.84
CA GLY A 97 2.24 -1.30 -0.61
C GLY A 97 3.18 -2.18 -1.43
N VAL A 98 4.39 -2.39 -0.91
CA VAL A 98 5.40 -3.32 -1.42
C VAL A 98 4.96 -4.77 -1.31
N ALA A 99 4.46 -5.19 -0.14
CA ALA A 99 4.02 -6.56 0.09
C ALA A 99 2.79 -6.94 -0.74
N LEU A 100 1.88 -5.98 -0.99
CA LEU A 100 0.75 -6.12 -1.93
C LEU A 100 1.16 -5.89 -3.38
N GLY A 101 2.34 -5.33 -3.61
CA GLY A 101 2.80 -4.75 -4.86
C GLY A 101 3.42 -5.67 -5.93
N PRO A 102 3.43 -7.02 -5.87
CA PRO A 102 3.90 -7.81 -7.01
C PRO A 102 2.75 -8.25 -7.94
N LEU A 103 1.79 -7.37 -8.24
CA LEU A 103 0.75 -7.59 -9.26
C LEU A 103 0.72 -6.46 -10.32
N GLY A 104 1.90 -6.04 -10.76
CA GLY A 104 2.06 -5.25 -11.97
C GLY A 104 3.53 -5.20 -12.37
N GLY A 105 3.90 -5.87 -13.46
CA GLY A 105 5.19 -5.72 -14.13
C GLY A 105 6.11 -6.95 -14.09
N THR A 106 5.79 -7.97 -14.89
CA THR A 106 6.83 -8.69 -15.63
C THR A 106 7.57 -7.69 -16.51
N ALA A 107 8.86 -7.52 -16.31
CA ALA A 107 9.80 -7.26 -17.39
C ALA A 107 10.56 -8.57 -17.63
#